data_AF-A0A6B1HCJ9-F1
#
_entry.id   AF-A0A6B1HCJ9-F1
#
_cell.length_a   1.000
_cell.length_b   1.000
_cell.length_c   1.000
_cell.angle_alpha   90.00
_cell.angle_beta   90.00
_cell.angle_gamma   90.00
#
_symmetry.space_group_name_H-M   'P 1'
#
loop_
_entity.id
_entity.type
_entity.pdbx_description
1 polymer ?
#
loop_
_entity_poly.entity_id
_entity_poly.type
_entity_poly.pdbx_seq_one_letter_code
_entity_poly.pdbx_strand_id
1 'polypeptide(L)'
;MEAPEGGLALPLRYTVHEAPSYSIVSSNALWRDPARKADQMVLRKEERDIGRRCLYFPQMLRDARRMQEYYPGLKPDSPECMDRLGVALAHCESKCENFYDSAEVERVFYPEIEKLLLDFFPGATDALVYNHDVFNKDYQGDRTEDQDNKNPGVNRGYANLVHNDLNDNSGRVRCRELLTRNLRNFGRTQHYTETEADAKMSRRFMSINLAKPMETVGQYPFVLCAWPS
;
A
#
# COMPACT_ATOMS: atom_id res chain seq x y z
N MET A 1 22.04 -20.83 6.14
CA MET A 1 21.90 -19.64 7.00
C MET A 1 20.79 -19.96 7.97
N GLU A 2 21.08 -20.01 9.27
CA GLU A 2 20.04 -20.20 10.30
C GLU A 2 19.55 -18.83 10.75
N ALA A 3 18.24 -18.65 10.80
CA ALA A 3 17.64 -17.43 11.29
C ALA A 3 17.74 -17.38 12.83
N PRO A 4 18.07 -16.23 13.45
CA PRO A 4 17.93 -16.07 14.89
C PRO A 4 16.47 -16.23 15.30
N GLU A 5 16.22 -16.48 16.58
CA GLU A 5 14.88 -16.58 17.14
C GLU A 5 14.02 -15.38 16.71
N GLY A 6 12.82 -15.65 16.18
CA GLY A 6 11.90 -14.64 15.62
C GLY A 6 12.26 -14.10 14.23
N GLY A 7 13.38 -14.52 13.64
CA GLY A 7 13.74 -14.19 12.26
C GLY A 7 13.23 -15.22 11.25
N LEU A 8 13.15 -14.81 9.99
CA LEU A 8 12.85 -15.72 8.87
C LEU A 8 13.91 -15.52 7.77
N ALA A 9 14.49 -16.62 7.29
CA ALA A 9 15.38 -16.60 6.14
C ALA A 9 14.54 -16.89 4.88
N LEU A 10 14.29 -15.86 4.07
CA LEU A 10 13.60 -16.00 2.79
C LEU A 10 14.54 -15.66 1.63
N PRO A 11 14.42 -16.34 0.48
CA PRO A 11 15.05 -15.89 -0.75
C PRO A 11 14.32 -14.64 -1.24
N LEU A 12 14.85 -13.45 -0.94
CA LEU A 12 14.31 -12.20 -1.49
C LEU A 12 14.81 -12.01 -2.93
N ARG A 13 13.89 -11.56 -3.79
CA ARG A 13 14.14 -11.37 -5.23
C ARG A 13 14.86 -10.04 -5.46
N TYR A 14 16.10 -10.10 -5.94
CA TYR A 14 16.86 -8.95 -6.42
C TYR A 14 17.05 -9.06 -7.94
N THR A 15 17.05 -7.95 -8.66
CA THR A 15 17.40 -7.94 -10.09
C THR A 15 18.90 -7.75 -10.26
N VAL A 16 19.54 -8.45 -11.21
CA VAL A 16 20.93 -8.11 -11.64
C VAL A 16 20.96 -6.99 -12.67
N HIS A 17 19.80 -6.42 -12.98
CA HIS A 17 19.72 -5.33 -13.92
C HIS A 17 20.29 -4.05 -13.27
N GLU A 18 21.38 -3.55 -13.85
CA GLU A 18 22.10 -2.37 -13.36
C GLU A 18 21.32 -1.06 -13.58
N ALA A 19 20.37 -1.06 -14.54
CA ALA A 19 19.51 0.09 -14.78
C ALA A 19 18.40 0.20 -13.72
N PRO A 20 17.98 1.43 -13.36
CA PRO A 20 16.91 1.62 -12.38
C PRO A 20 15.63 0.88 -12.79
N SER A 21 15.03 0.15 -11.86
CA SER A 21 13.75 -0.53 -12.06
C SER A 21 12.61 0.45 -11.79
N TYR A 22 12.33 1.35 -12.72
CA TYR A 22 11.12 2.16 -12.66
C TYR A 22 9.90 1.27 -12.88
N SER A 23 8.81 1.52 -12.15
CA SER A 23 7.49 0.99 -12.50
C SER A 23 7.06 1.61 -13.83
N ILE A 24 7.07 0.82 -14.90
CA ILE A 24 6.59 1.26 -16.22
C ILE A 24 5.10 0.95 -16.30
N VAL A 25 4.27 1.97 -16.55
CA VAL A 25 2.83 1.78 -16.77
C VAL A 25 2.59 1.31 -18.20
N SER A 26 1.86 0.22 -18.35
CA SER A 26 1.52 -0.36 -19.65
C SER A 26 0.67 0.61 -20.49
N SER A 27 1.11 0.92 -21.72
CA SER A 27 0.32 1.76 -22.65
C SER A 27 -0.88 1.00 -23.22
N ASN A 28 -2.09 1.42 -22.86
CA ASN A 28 -3.33 0.85 -23.40
C ASN A 28 -3.39 0.89 -24.93
N ALA A 29 -2.76 1.90 -25.55
CA ALA A 29 -2.72 2.05 -27.01
C ALA A 29 -1.92 0.94 -27.71
N LEU A 30 -0.92 0.35 -27.05
CA LEU A 30 -0.14 -0.75 -27.61
C LEU A 30 -0.79 -2.11 -27.30
N TRP A 31 -1.24 -2.31 -26.06
CA TRP A 31 -1.71 -3.62 -25.59
C TRP A 31 -3.07 -4.05 -26.13
N ARG A 32 -3.89 -3.10 -26.58
CA ARG A 32 -5.23 -3.37 -27.13
C ARG A 32 -5.30 -3.31 -28.67
N ASP A 33 -4.23 -2.88 -29.34
CA ASP A 33 -4.21 -2.76 -30.81
C ASP A 33 -3.91 -4.13 -31.48
N PRO A 34 -4.87 -4.72 -32.23
CA PRO A 34 -4.66 -5.98 -32.93
C PRO A 34 -3.54 -5.94 -33.99
N ALA A 35 -3.21 -4.75 -34.53
CA ALA A 35 -2.16 -4.57 -35.53
C ALA A 35 -0.75 -4.68 -34.93
N ARG A 36 -0.60 -4.58 -33.60
CA ARG A 36 0.69 -4.58 -32.88
C ARG A 36 1.01 -5.91 -32.20
N LYS A 37 0.38 -7.01 -32.62
CA LYS A 37 0.55 -8.35 -32.03
C LYS A 37 2.02 -8.79 -31.90
N ALA A 38 2.85 -8.51 -32.90
CA ALA A 38 4.26 -8.87 -32.86
C ALA A 38 5.00 -8.15 -31.71
N ASP A 39 4.81 -6.83 -31.58
CA ASP A 39 5.39 -6.04 -30.50
C ASP A 39 4.90 -6.49 -29.12
N GLN A 40 3.60 -6.78 -28.99
CA GLN A 40 3.01 -7.31 -27.76
C GLN A 40 3.66 -8.64 -27.35
N MET A 41 3.97 -9.53 -28.30
CA MET A 41 4.63 -10.80 -28.01
C MET A 41 6.08 -10.59 -27.52
N VAL A 42 6.81 -9.67 -28.13
CA VAL A 42 8.18 -9.31 -27.72
C VAL A 42 8.18 -8.73 -26.31
N LEU A 43 7.29 -7.77 -26.03
CA LEU A 43 7.17 -7.15 -24.70
C LEU A 43 6.75 -8.16 -23.62
N ARG A 44 5.79 -9.05 -23.90
CA ARG A 44 5.42 -10.15 -22.97
C ARG A 44 6.57 -11.10 -22.69
N LYS A 45 7.42 -11.35 -23.69
CA LYS A 45 8.61 -12.18 -23.51
C LYS A 45 9.62 -11.45 -22.61
N GLU A 46 9.85 -10.16 -22.85
CA GLU A 46 10.76 -9.36 -22.01
C GLU A 46 10.27 -9.25 -20.57
N GLU A 47 8.96 -9.06 -20.31
CA GLU A 47 8.39 -9.10 -18.95
C GLU A 47 8.71 -10.42 -18.23
N ARG A 48 8.58 -11.55 -18.91
CA ARG A 48 8.95 -12.87 -18.36
C ARG A 48 10.45 -13.03 -18.16
N ASP A 49 11.25 -12.51 -19.10
CA ASP A 49 12.70 -12.63 -19.06
C ASP A 49 13.32 -11.72 -17.99
N ILE A 50 12.77 -10.54 -17.73
CA ILE A 50 13.08 -9.71 -16.55
C ILE A 50 12.82 -10.51 -15.26
N GLY A 51 11.72 -11.29 -15.24
CA GLY A 51 11.45 -12.32 -14.24
C GLY A 51 12.63 -13.23 -13.92
N ARG A 52 13.28 -13.73 -14.98
CA ARG A 52 14.37 -14.71 -14.93
C ARG A 52 15.73 -14.11 -14.59
N ARG A 53 15.92 -12.80 -14.77
CA ARG A 53 17.15 -12.07 -14.40
C ARG A 53 17.20 -11.69 -12.91
N CYS A 54 16.49 -12.43 -12.07
CA CYS A 54 16.50 -12.18 -10.64
C CYS A 54 17.42 -13.17 -9.92
N LEU A 55 18.34 -12.63 -9.13
CA LEU A 55 19.10 -13.38 -8.15
C LEU A 55 18.33 -13.38 -6.83
N TYR A 56 18.47 -14.47 -6.10
CA TYR A 56 17.93 -14.60 -4.76
C TYR A 56 19.08 -14.53 -3.79
N PHE A 57 19.15 -13.44 -3.03
CA PHE A 57 20.08 -13.34 -1.92
C PHE A 57 19.34 -13.69 -0.64
N PRO A 58 19.91 -14.55 0.22
CA PRO A 58 19.34 -14.79 1.53
C PRO A 58 19.42 -13.49 2.33
N GLN A 59 18.26 -12.90 2.62
CA GLN A 59 18.15 -11.76 3.51
C GLN A 59 17.54 -12.23 4.82
N MET A 60 18.11 -11.72 5.91
CA MET A 60 17.58 -11.98 7.24
C MET A 60 16.42 -11.03 7.51
N LEU A 61 15.20 -11.55 7.39
CA LEU A 61 14.02 -10.81 7.83
C LEU A 61 13.97 -10.79 9.35
N ARG A 62 13.66 -9.61 9.88
CA ARG A 62 13.50 -9.36 11.30
C ARG A 62 12.03 -9.08 11.59
N ASP A 63 11.55 -9.59 12.71
CA ASP A 63 10.16 -9.38 13.13
C ASP A 63 9.93 -7.92 13.51
N ALA A 64 9.06 -7.21 12.78
CA ALA A 64 8.74 -5.82 13.05
C ALA A 64 8.15 -5.60 14.47
N ARG A 65 7.58 -6.64 15.10
CA ARG A 65 7.09 -6.55 16.49
C ARG A 65 8.24 -6.42 17.50
N ARG A 66 9.45 -6.80 17.10
CA ARG A 66 10.68 -6.75 17.90
C ARG A 66 11.55 -5.55 17.53
N MET A 67 10.98 -4.53 16.88
CA MET A 67 11.74 -3.38 16.37
C MET A 67 12.60 -2.69 17.42
N GLN A 68 12.12 -2.64 18.66
CA GLN A 68 12.85 -2.04 19.79
C GLN A 68 14.16 -2.79 20.14
N GLU A 69 14.27 -4.08 19.81
CA GLU A 69 15.51 -4.85 19.99
C GLU A 69 16.57 -4.48 18.95
N TYR A 70 16.12 -4.06 17.76
CA TYR A 70 17.01 -3.66 16.66
C TYR A 70 17.34 -2.16 16.68
N TYR A 71 16.42 -1.37 17.22
CA TYR A 71 16.52 0.08 17.36
C TYR A 71 16.18 0.48 18.81
N PRO A 72 17.16 0.42 19.74
CA PRO A 72 16.92 0.69 21.15
C PRO A 72 16.20 2.02 21.40
N GLY A 73 15.14 1.97 22.20
CA GLY A 73 14.31 3.14 22.53
C GLY A 73 13.22 3.48 21.51
N LEU A 74 13.14 2.77 20.38
CA LEU A 74 12.10 2.96 19.38
C LEU A 74 11.02 1.89 19.52
N LYS A 75 9.86 2.26 20.03
CA LYS A 75 8.74 1.33 20.18
C LYS A 75 8.09 1.09 18.81
N PRO A 76 7.80 -0.16 18.43
CA PRO A 76 7.23 -0.46 17.11
C PRO A 76 5.86 0.17 16.88
N ASP A 77 5.13 0.51 17.94
CA ASP A 77 3.78 1.06 17.93
C ASP A 77 3.71 2.57 18.16
N SER A 78 4.81 3.30 17.89
CA SER A 78 4.88 4.73 18.17
C SER A 78 5.00 5.61 16.91
N PRO A 79 4.55 6.87 16.98
CA PRO A 79 4.74 7.85 15.91
C PRO A 79 6.20 8.10 15.59
N GLU A 80 7.08 8.06 16.59
CA GLU A 80 8.52 8.21 16.40
C GLU A 80 9.11 7.07 15.55
N CYS A 81 8.53 5.88 15.64
CA CYS A 81 8.91 4.75 14.80
C CYS A 81 8.56 5.00 13.34
N MET A 82 7.33 5.47 13.09
CA MET A 82 6.90 5.89 11.75
C MET A 82 7.81 7.00 11.20
N ASP A 83 8.11 8.03 11.99
CA ASP A 83 8.94 9.17 11.58
C ASP A 83 10.38 8.75 11.22
N ARG A 84 10.99 7.87 12.03
CA ARG A 84 12.40 7.48 11.84
C ARG A 84 12.61 6.37 10.82
N LEU A 85 11.66 5.44 10.70
CA LEU A 85 11.82 4.22 9.89
C LEU A 85 10.84 4.13 8.73
N GLY A 86 9.86 5.04 8.64
CA GLY A 86 8.79 4.98 7.64
C GLY A 86 7.80 3.84 7.88
N VAL A 87 7.83 3.21 9.06
CA VAL A 87 6.94 2.13 9.45
C VAL A 87 6.66 2.18 10.95
N ALA A 88 5.40 1.90 11.30
CA ALA A 88 5.02 1.52 12.64
C ALA A 88 3.92 0.45 12.58
N LEU A 89 3.72 -0.23 13.70
CA LEU A 89 2.61 -1.13 13.93
C LEU A 89 1.49 -0.38 14.65
N ALA A 90 0.25 -0.74 14.36
CA ALA A 90 -0.89 -0.23 15.09
C ALA A 90 -1.87 -1.37 15.32
N HIS A 91 -2.62 -1.28 16.42
CA HIS A 91 -3.64 -2.25 16.75
C HIS A 91 -5.02 -1.62 16.55
N CYS A 92 -5.88 -2.31 15.82
CA CYS A 92 -7.26 -1.91 15.57
C CYS A 92 -8.15 -3.16 15.62
N GLU A 93 -8.86 -3.31 16.73
CA GLU A 93 -10.04 -4.16 16.81
C GLU A 93 -11.15 -3.48 16.02
N SER A 94 -11.60 -4.14 14.96
CA SER A 94 -12.60 -3.60 14.05
C SER A 94 -13.92 -4.32 14.22
N LYS A 95 -15.02 -3.57 14.12
CA LYS A 95 -16.37 -4.14 14.02
C LYS A 95 -16.76 -4.52 12.61
N CYS A 96 -15.90 -4.29 11.62
CA CYS A 96 -16.13 -4.73 10.25
C CYS A 96 -15.95 -6.26 10.18
N GLU A 97 -17.02 -6.96 9.84
CA GLU A 97 -17.06 -8.41 9.80
C GLU A 97 -16.67 -8.95 8.42
N ASN A 98 -17.07 -8.26 7.34
CA ASN A 98 -16.79 -8.67 5.98
C ASN A 98 -16.00 -7.63 5.17
N PHE A 99 -14.68 -7.81 5.10
CA PHE A 99 -13.79 -6.97 4.28
C PHE A 99 -13.99 -7.12 2.75
N TYR A 100 -14.83 -8.04 2.29
CA TYR A 100 -15.23 -8.14 0.88
C TYR A 100 -16.51 -7.33 0.57
N ASP A 101 -17.20 -6.81 1.58
CA ASP A 101 -18.31 -5.87 1.41
C ASP A 101 -17.77 -4.43 1.50
N SER A 102 -17.56 -3.80 0.35
CA SER A 102 -17.01 -2.45 0.29
C SER A 102 -17.88 -1.41 1.00
N ALA A 103 -19.20 -1.61 1.06
CA ALA A 103 -20.10 -0.71 1.76
C ALA A 103 -20.00 -0.87 3.29
N GLU A 104 -19.77 -2.09 3.78
CA GLU A 104 -19.45 -2.31 5.20
C GLU A 104 -18.11 -1.68 5.56
N VAL A 105 -17.08 -1.89 4.73
CA VAL A 105 -15.74 -1.31 4.93
C VAL A 105 -15.80 0.21 4.99
N GLU A 106 -16.49 0.87 4.06
CA GLU A 106 -16.70 2.32 4.06
C GLU A 106 -17.43 2.77 5.34
N ARG A 107 -18.51 2.08 5.71
CA ARG A 107 -19.38 2.51 6.82
C ARG A 107 -18.76 2.27 8.20
N VAL A 108 -17.94 1.23 8.36
CA VAL A 108 -17.42 0.77 9.65
C VAL A 108 -15.92 0.97 9.76
N PHE A 109 -15.16 0.37 8.85
CA PHE A 109 -13.71 0.29 8.99
C PHE A 109 -13.03 1.63 8.71
N TYR A 110 -13.50 2.40 7.72
CA TYR A 110 -12.93 3.71 7.41
C TYR A 110 -12.97 4.67 8.61
N PRO A 111 -14.13 4.90 9.27
CA PRO A 111 -14.18 5.69 10.51
C PRO A 111 -13.27 5.18 11.63
N GLU A 112 -13.15 3.85 11.80
CA GLU A 112 -12.27 3.25 12.80
C GLU A 112 -10.80 3.57 12.50
N ILE A 113 -10.39 3.53 11.23
CA ILE A 113 -9.05 3.90 10.80
C ILE A 113 -8.79 5.40 10.92
N GLU A 114 -9.74 6.26 10.53
CA GLU A 114 -9.62 7.71 10.73
C GLU A 114 -9.39 8.02 12.23
N LYS A 115 -10.16 7.39 13.11
CA LYS A 115 -9.99 7.53 14.56
C LYS A 115 -8.62 7.01 15.02
N LEU A 116 -8.23 5.81 14.59
CA LEU A 116 -6.92 5.25 14.92
C LEU A 116 -5.79 6.21 14.56
N LEU A 117 -5.82 6.79 13.36
CA LEU A 117 -4.79 7.71 12.89
C LEU A 117 -4.73 8.99 13.73
N LEU A 118 -5.88 9.54 14.14
CA LEU A 118 -5.95 10.70 15.02
C LEU A 118 -5.40 10.40 16.42
N ASP A 119 -5.71 9.22 16.96
CA ASP A 119 -5.21 8.77 18.27
C ASP A 119 -3.70 8.45 18.20
N PHE A 120 -3.25 7.90 17.08
CA PHE A 120 -1.85 7.52 16.86
C PHE A 120 -0.96 8.75 16.71
N PHE A 121 -1.31 9.73 15.86
CA PHE A 121 -0.44 10.88 15.54
C PHE A 121 -0.73 12.11 16.41
N PRO A 122 0.19 12.52 17.30
CA PRO A 122 -0.02 13.67 18.17
C PRO A 122 -0.21 14.97 17.37
N GLY A 123 -1.29 15.69 17.69
CA GLY A 123 -1.60 16.96 17.04
C GLY A 123 -2.23 16.82 15.65
N ALA A 124 -2.49 15.61 15.17
CA ALA A 124 -3.32 15.41 13.98
C ALA A 124 -4.72 15.98 14.24
N THR A 125 -5.19 16.83 13.33
CA THR A 125 -6.51 17.47 13.45
C THR A 125 -7.55 16.86 12.53
N ASP A 126 -7.12 16.04 11.58
CA ASP A 126 -8.00 15.33 10.66
C ASP A 126 -7.30 14.10 10.07
N ALA A 127 -8.08 13.11 9.67
CA ALA A 127 -7.64 11.92 8.95
C ALA A 127 -8.69 11.59 7.88
N LEU A 128 -8.24 11.15 6.71
CA LEU A 128 -9.11 10.82 5.57
C LEU A 128 -8.70 9.47 4.98
N VAL A 129 -9.59 8.50 5.08
CA VAL A 129 -9.45 7.22 4.35
C VAL A 129 -10.24 7.34 3.06
N TYR A 130 -9.55 7.22 1.92
CA TYR A 130 -10.15 7.52 0.62
C TYR A 130 -10.25 6.33 -0.34
N ASN A 131 -9.48 5.27 -0.13
CA ASN A 131 -9.55 4.05 -0.94
C ASN A 131 -8.97 2.87 -0.14
N HIS A 132 -9.28 1.65 -0.58
CA HIS A 132 -8.66 0.41 -0.11
C HIS A 132 -8.55 -0.57 -1.28
N ASP A 133 -7.69 -1.58 -1.10
CA ASP A 133 -7.58 -2.72 -2.00
C ASP A 133 -7.75 -4.00 -1.20
N VAL A 134 -8.42 -4.99 -1.80
CA VAL A 134 -8.57 -6.33 -1.20
C VAL A 134 -7.75 -7.33 -2.00
N PHE A 135 -6.92 -8.10 -1.30
CA PHE A 135 -6.09 -9.14 -1.89
C PHE A 135 -6.49 -10.50 -1.32
N ASN A 136 -6.97 -11.39 -2.18
CA ASN A 136 -7.20 -12.78 -1.82
C ASN A 136 -7.07 -13.66 -3.08
N LYS A 137 -6.02 -14.48 -3.10
CA LYS A 137 -5.73 -15.42 -4.18
C LYS A 137 -6.84 -16.46 -4.35
N ASP A 138 -7.38 -16.96 -3.25
CA ASP A 138 -8.30 -18.08 -3.21
C ASP A 138 -9.78 -17.67 -3.21
N TYR A 139 -10.06 -16.35 -3.27
CA TYR A 139 -11.41 -15.81 -3.35
C TYR A 139 -12.18 -16.35 -4.57
N GLN A 140 -13.40 -16.85 -4.38
CA GLN A 140 -14.22 -17.43 -5.47
C GLN A 140 -15.38 -16.53 -5.91
N GLY A 141 -15.60 -15.39 -5.23
CA GLY A 141 -16.66 -14.44 -5.56
C GLY A 141 -16.31 -13.52 -6.73
N ASP A 142 -17.18 -12.51 -6.95
CA ASP A 142 -16.94 -11.49 -7.97
C ASP A 142 -15.75 -10.60 -7.61
N ARG A 143 -14.81 -10.51 -8.55
CA ARG A 143 -13.57 -9.75 -8.41
C ARG A 143 -13.62 -8.40 -9.12
N THR A 144 -14.71 -8.10 -9.81
CA THR A 144 -14.82 -6.94 -10.68
C THR A 144 -14.70 -5.67 -9.87
N GLU A 145 -13.79 -4.79 -10.29
CA GLU A 145 -13.69 -3.43 -9.77
C GLU A 145 -14.82 -2.58 -10.37
N ASP A 146 -15.46 -1.78 -9.52
CA ASP A 146 -16.46 -0.79 -9.91
C ASP A 146 -16.23 0.50 -9.12
N GLN A 147 -15.48 1.42 -9.73
CA GLN A 147 -15.12 2.70 -9.14
C GLN A 147 -16.33 3.62 -8.92
N ASP A 148 -17.34 3.55 -9.78
CA ASP A 148 -18.55 4.39 -9.67
C ASP A 148 -19.38 3.98 -8.44
N ASN A 149 -19.34 2.70 -8.09
CA ASN A 149 -19.98 2.14 -6.90
C ASN A 149 -19.03 1.95 -5.70
N LYS A 150 -17.85 2.58 -5.72
CA LYS A 150 -16.85 2.52 -4.63
C LYS A 150 -16.42 1.09 -4.25
N ASN A 151 -16.41 0.19 -5.22
CA ASN A 151 -16.01 -1.19 -5.03
C ASN A 151 -14.62 -1.41 -5.65
N PRO A 152 -13.58 -1.69 -4.84
CA PRO A 152 -12.24 -1.94 -5.37
C PRO A 152 -12.10 -3.31 -6.07
N GLY A 153 -13.10 -4.17 -5.98
CA GLY A 153 -13.00 -5.56 -6.41
C GLY A 153 -12.03 -6.36 -5.54
N VAL A 154 -11.58 -7.51 -6.05
CA VAL A 154 -10.65 -8.39 -5.32
C VAL A 154 -9.49 -8.82 -6.21
N ASN A 155 -8.28 -8.47 -5.80
CA ASN A 155 -7.04 -8.79 -6.48
C ASN A 155 -6.70 -10.28 -6.35
N ARG A 156 -6.31 -10.90 -7.48
CA ARG A 156 -6.01 -12.36 -7.60
C ARG A 156 -4.67 -12.78 -6.96
N GLY A 157 -3.85 -11.84 -6.52
CA GLY A 157 -2.55 -12.11 -5.91
C GLY A 157 -2.54 -11.90 -4.41
N TYR A 158 -1.44 -12.30 -3.76
CA TYR A 158 -1.06 -11.74 -2.46
C TYR A 158 -0.54 -10.32 -2.66
N ALA A 159 -0.65 -9.50 -1.62
CA ALA A 159 0.01 -8.20 -1.58
C ALA A 159 1.53 -8.42 -1.40
N ASN A 160 2.24 -8.56 -2.52
CA ASN A 160 3.66 -8.92 -2.55
C ASN A 160 4.61 -7.74 -2.29
N LEU A 161 4.10 -6.50 -2.35
CA LEU A 161 4.85 -5.29 -2.06
C LEU A 161 3.98 -4.33 -1.25
N VAL A 162 4.58 -3.78 -0.19
CA VAL A 162 4.04 -2.62 0.51
C VAL A 162 4.91 -1.42 0.11
N HIS A 163 4.28 -0.41 -0.45
CA HIS A 163 4.95 0.84 -0.87
C HIS A 163 4.03 2.02 -0.55
N ASN A 164 4.51 3.24 -0.76
CA ASN A 164 3.65 4.41 -0.89
C ASN A 164 3.74 4.88 -2.35
N ASP A 165 2.60 4.94 -3.02
CA ASP A 165 2.47 5.26 -4.44
C ASP A 165 2.76 6.73 -4.72
N LEU A 166 2.75 7.56 -3.68
CA LEU A 166 2.80 9.02 -3.76
C LEU A 166 4.11 9.56 -3.19
N ASN A 167 4.80 10.35 -4.01
CA ASN A 167 5.89 11.22 -3.58
C ASN A 167 5.35 12.62 -3.16
N ASP A 168 6.21 13.52 -2.72
CA ASP A 168 5.84 14.87 -2.26
C ASP A 168 4.97 15.65 -3.27
N ASN A 169 5.22 15.49 -4.57
CA ASN A 169 4.49 16.18 -5.62
C ASN A 169 3.13 15.52 -5.88
N SER A 170 3.14 14.22 -6.16
CA SER A 170 1.92 13.44 -6.47
C SER A 170 0.98 13.33 -5.27
N GLY A 171 1.51 13.28 -4.05
CA GLY A 171 0.74 13.31 -2.81
C GLY A 171 -0.03 14.62 -2.63
N ARG A 172 0.61 15.77 -2.92
CA ARG A 172 -0.07 17.08 -2.91
C ARG A 172 -1.17 17.15 -3.96
N VAL A 173 -0.90 16.72 -5.20
CA VAL A 173 -1.91 16.70 -6.26
C VAL A 173 -3.10 15.83 -5.87
N ARG A 174 -2.82 14.60 -5.40
CA ARG A 174 -3.86 13.65 -5.00
C ARG A 174 -4.72 14.18 -3.86
N CYS A 175 -4.10 14.79 -2.84
CA CYS A 175 -4.81 15.38 -1.71
C CYS A 175 -5.74 16.51 -2.17
N ARG A 176 -5.29 17.39 -3.06
CA ARG A 176 -6.14 18.46 -3.62
C ARG A 176 -7.34 17.90 -4.37
N GLU A 177 -7.12 16.95 -5.28
CA GLU A 177 -8.20 16.33 -6.05
C GLU A 177 -9.22 15.60 -5.16
N LEU A 178 -8.75 14.97 -4.09
CA LEU A 178 -9.61 14.38 -3.07
C LEU A 178 -10.47 15.45 -2.39
N LEU A 179 -9.87 16.55 -1.93
CA LEU A 179 -10.58 17.59 -1.17
C LEU A 179 -11.55 18.41 -2.02
N THR A 180 -11.16 18.78 -3.25
CA THR A 180 -11.94 19.72 -4.08
C THR A 180 -12.83 19.04 -5.12
N ARG A 181 -12.47 17.82 -5.55
CA ARG A 181 -13.21 17.10 -6.61
C ARG A 181 -13.80 15.78 -6.13
N ASN A 182 -13.54 15.38 -4.88
CA ASN A 182 -13.93 14.09 -4.33
C ASN A 182 -13.47 12.90 -5.22
N LEU A 183 -12.37 13.08 -5.95
CA LEU A 183 -11.99 12.18 -7.03
C LEU A 183 -11.53 10.83 -6.47
N ARG A 184 -12.11 9.72 -6.96
CA ARG A 184 -11.79 8.36 -6.52
C ARG A 184 -11.80 8.25 -4.99
N ASN A 185 -12.82 8.82 -4.36
CA ASN A 185 -12.99 8.80 -2.92
C ASN A 185 -14.10 7.81 -2.56
N PHE A 186 -13.71 6.72 -1.93
CA PHE A 186 -14.64 5.73 -1.41
C PHE A 186 -15.13 6.13 -0.01
N GLY A 187 -14.43 7.02 0.70
CA GLY A 187 -14.83 7.46 2.02
C GLY A 187 -15.88 8.57 2.01
N ARG A 188 -15.91 9.31 3.12
CA ARG A 188 -16.81 10.47 3.30
C ARG A 188 -16.59 11.53 2.23
N THR A 189 -17.67 12.02 1.64
CA THR A 189 -17.62 13.03 0.57
C THR A 189 -16.97 14.34 1.05
N GLN A 190 -16.10 14.90 0.21
CA GLN A 190 -15.42 16.18 0.44
C GLN A 190 -15.95 17.27 -0.51
N HIS A 191 -16.05 18.51 -0.01
CA HIS A 191 -16.58 19.66 -0.75
C HIS A 191 -15.78 20.94 -0.46
N TYR A 192 -14.45 20.86 -0.43
CA TYR A 192 -13.62 22.02 -0.18
C TYR A 192 -13.56 22.91 -1.42
N THR A 193 -13.60 24.22 -1.23
CA THR A 193 -13.12 25.16 -2.23
C THR A 193 -11.60 25.06 -2.36
N GLU A 194 -11.03 25.53 -3.47
CA GLU A 194 -9.57 25.56 -3.66
C GLU A 194 -8.84 26.30 -2.52
N THR A 195 -9.40 27.42 -2.05
CA THR A 195 -8.85 28.21 -0.94
C THR A 195 -8.88 27.45 0.39
N GLU A 196 -9.95 26.72 0.68
CA GLU A 196 -10.03 25.91 1.90
C GLU A 196 -9.07 24.71 1.84
N ALA A 197 -8.93 24.09 0.66
CA ALA A 197 -7.95 23.03 0.44
C ALA A 197 -6.51 23.56 0.61
N ASP A 198 -6.19 24.74 0.08
CA ASP A 198 -4.91 25.43 0.30
C ASP A 198 -4.65 25.65 1.79
N ALA A 199 -5.62 26.19 2.51
CA ALA A 199 -5.52 26.43 3.94
C ALA A 199 -5.30 25.12 4.72
N LYS A 200 -6.01 24.05 4.37
CA LYS A 200 -5.85 22.72 4.99
C LYS A 200 -4.47 22.12 4.70
N MET A 201 -4.03 22.18 3.45
CA MET A 201 -2.76 21.62 2.98
C MET A 201 -1.53 22.50 3.28
N SER A 202 -1.73 23.71 3.81
CA SER A 202 -0.66 24.56 4.36
C SER A 202 -0.06 23.98 5.64
N ARG A 203 -0.82 23.11 6.33
CA ARG A 203 -0.35 22.32 7.46
C ARG A 203 0.49 21.14 6.97
N ARG A 204 1.24 20.52 7.90
CA ARG A 204 1.87 19.23 7.62
C ARG A 204 0.76 18.20 7.37
N PHE A 205 0.92 17.41 6.32
CA PHE A 205 0.08 16.25 6.04
C PHE A 205 0.97 15.11 5.59
N MET A 206 0.47 13.88 5.73
CA MET A 206 1.18 12.67 5.37
C MET A 206 0.21 11.75 4.63
N SER A 207 0.66 11.16 3.53
CA SER A 207 -0.01 10.03 2.90
C SER A 207 0.59 8.76 3.48
N ILE A 208 -0.26 7.81 3.89
CA ILE A 208 0.15 6.58 4.54
C ILE A 208 -0.64 5.44 3.88
N ASN A 209 0.06 4.35 3.55
CA ASN A 209 -0.59 3.10 3.22
C ASN A 209 -0.69 2.24 4.48
N LEU A 210 -1.89 1.71 4.73
CA LEU A 210 -2.18 0.84 5.87
C LEU A 210 -2.44 -0.57 5.37
N ALA A 211 -1.68 -1.53 5.89
CA ALA A 211 -1.86 -2.94 5.58
C ALA A 211 -2.47 -3.67 6.76
N LYS A 212 -3.70 -4.19 6.59
CA LYS A 212 -4.35 -5.06 7.56
C LYS A 212 -4.35 -6.50 7.03
N PRO A 213 -3.67 -7.44 7.68
CA PRO A 213 -3.89 -8.85 7.40
C PRO A 213 -5.31 -9.24 7.85
N MET A 214 -6.10 -9.85 6.96
CA MET A 214 -7.45 -10.34 7.27
C MET A 214 -7.44 -11.62 8.12
N GLU A 215 -6.33 -12.36 8.07
CA GLU A 215 -6.07 -13.57 8.83
C GLU A 215 -4.59 -13.63 9.22
N THR A 216 -4.20 -14.63 10.02
CA THR A 216 -2.78 -14.80 10.38
C THR A 216 -1.96 -15.14 9.14
N VAL A 217 -1.00 -14.28 8.78
CA VAL A 217 -0.12 -14.50 7.64
C VAL A 217 0.91 -15.58 7.96
N GLY A 218 0.65 -16.82 7.55
CA GLY A 218 1.57 -17.96 7.72
C GLY A 218 2.60 -18.12 6.60
N GLN A 219 2.35 -17.54 5.43
CA GLN A 219 3.21 -17.58 4.25
C GLN A 219 3.19 -16.23 3.55
N TYR A 220 4.28 -15.85 2.88
CA TYR A 220 4.43 -14.55 2.23
C TYR A 220 4.23 -13.36 3.18
N PRO A 221 5.04 -13.23 4.25
CA PRO A 221 4.92 -12.10 5.17
C PRO A 221 5.14 -10.78 4.42
N PHE A 222 4.55 -9.70 4.91
CA PHE A 222 4.89 -8.38 4.41
C PHE A 222 6.37 -8.11 4.63
N VAL A 223 7.10 -7.96 3.52
CA VAL A 223 8.51 -7.59 3.55
C VAL A 223 8.61 -6.10 3.31
N LEU A 224 9.16 -5.40 4.28
CA LEU A 224 9.48 -3.99 4.16
C LEU A 224 10.91 -3.86 3.69
N CYS A 225 11.08 -3.43 2.45
CA CYS A 225 12.37 -3.06 1.90
C CYS A 225 12.44 -1.53 1.89
N ALA A 226 13.16 -0.95 2.84
CA ALA A 226 13.61 0.43 2.68
C ALA A 226 14.57 0.44 1.48
N TRP A 227 14.22 1.16 0.40
CA TRP A 227 15.19 1.43 -0.65
C TRP A 227 16.19 2.43 -0.06
N PRO A 228 17.47 2.08 0.11
CA PRO A 228 18.46 3.09 0.45
C PRO A 228 18.51 4.05 -0.74
N SER A 229 18.03 5.28 -0.53
CA SER A 229 18.26 6.40 -1.44
C SER A 229 19.75 6.69 -1.57
#